data_AF-A0A932EKW6-F1
#
_entry.id   AF-A0A932EKW6-F1
#
_cell.length_a   1.000
_cell.length_b   1.000
_cell.length_c   1.000
_cell.angle_alpha   90.00
_cell.angle_beta   90.00
_cell.angle_gamma   90.00
#
_symmetry.space_group_name_H-M   'P 1'
#
loop_
_entity.id
_entity.type
_entity.pdbx_description
1 polymer ?
#
loop_
_entity_poly.entity_id
_entity_poly.type
_entity_poly.pdbx_seq_one_letter_code
_entity_poly.pdbx_strand_id
1 'polypeptide(L)' 'MYNWSVDEEKLKNNPEKYAIWKLEQMVNFGLNGKKISEKELKKYWDKLRLDPARKRFLELLLHE' A
#
# COMPACT_ATOMS: atom_id res chain seq x y z
N MET A 1 -3.74 -4.40 11.76
CA MET A 1 -4.22 -3.00 11.84
C MET A 1 -5.73 -3.03 11.72
N TYR A 2 -6.46 -2.46 12.66
CA TYR A 2 -7.91 -2.30 12.56
C TYR A 2 -8.16 -0.85 12.17
N ASN A 3 -8.60 -0.58 10.93
CA ASN A 3 -8.93 0.78 10.52
C ASN A 3 -10.33 1.11 11.02
N TRP A 4 -10.42 1.81 12.16
CA TRP A 4 -11.69 2.10 12.86
C TRP A 4 -12.69 2.97 12.07
N SER A 5 -12.27 3.54 10.94
CA SER A 5 -13.10 4.46 10.14
C SER A 5 -13.29 4.02 8.69
N VAL A 6 -12.71 2.90 8.25
CA VAL A 6 -12.81 2.43 6.86
C VAL A 6 -13.75 1.25 6.78
N ASP A 7 -14.82 1.42 6.01
CA ASP A 7 -15.73 0.34 5.64
C ASP A 7 -15.07 -0.55 4.57
N GLU A 8 -14.35 -1.57 5.01
CA GLU A 8 -13.62 -2.50 4.14
C GLU A 8 -14.54 -3.26 3.18
N GLU A 9 -15.81 -3.48 3.54
CA GLU A 9 -16.77 -4.19 2.68
C GLU A 9 -17.15 -3.35 1.46
N LYS A 10 -17.39 -2.05 1.65
CA LYS A 10 -17.61 -1.14 0.52
C LYS A 10 -16.37 -0.98 -0.35
N LEU A 11 -15.18 -1.03 0.24
CA LEU A 11 -13.93 -0.88 -0.50
C LEU A 11 -13.64 -2.11 -1.38
N LYS A 12 -14.00 -3.32 -0.94
CA LYS A 12 -13.86 -4.57 -1.71
C LYS A 12 -14.63 -4.56 -3.04
N ASN A 13 -15.70 -3.79 -3.15
CA ASN A 13 -16.46 -3.65 -4.40
C ASN A 13 -15.65 -2.94 -5.51
N ASN A 14 -14.55 -2.27 -5.15
CA ASN A 14 -13.61 -1.71 -6.12
C ASN A 14 -12.20 -2.32 -5.90
N PRO A 15 -11.83 -3.36 -6.67
CA PRO A 15 -10.60 -4.11 -6.42
C PRO A 15 -9.33 -3.26 -6.58
N GLU A 16 -9.34 -2.26 -7.47
CA GLU A 16 -8.20 -1.35 -7.63
C GLU A 16 -8.02 -0.45 -6.40
N LYS A 17 -9.09 0.21 -5.95
CA LYS A 17 -9.04 1.08 -4.77
C LYS A 17 -8.65 0.28 -3.52
N TYR A 18 -9.16 -0.93 -3.38
CA TYR A 18 -8.79 -1.83 -2.29
C TYR A 18 -7.30 -2.19 -2.33
N ALA A 19 -6.76 -2.51 -3.51
CA ALA A 19 -5.34 -2.82 -3.67
C ALA A 19 -4.44 -1.63 -3.29
N ILE A 20 -4.76 -0.42 -3.79
CA ILE A 20 -4.02 0.81 -3.46
C ILE A 20 -4.04 1.06 -1.96
N TRP A 21 -5.24 1.07 -1.36
CA TRP A 21 -5.40 1.29 0.08
C TRP A 21 -4.61 0.26 0.90
N LYS A 22 -4.71 -1.02 0.54
CA LYS A 22 -3.99 -2.10 1.24
C LYS A 22 -2.48 -1.91 1.18
N LEU A 23 -1.93 -1.54 0.02
CA LEU A 23 -0.51 -1.22 -0.13
C LEU A 23 -0.11 -0.01 0.72
N GLU A 24 -0.90 1.06 0.72
CA GLU A 24 -0.67 2.22 1.59
C GLU A 24 -0.66 1.83 3.06
N GLN A 25 -1.62 1.00 3.50
CA GLN A 25 -1.67 0.53 4.89
C GLN A 25 -0.43 -0.28 5.26
N MET A 26 -0.05 -1.23 4.39
CA MET A 26 1.11 -2.10 4.59
C MET A 26 2.41 -1.30 4.66
N VAL A 27 2.61 -0.34 3.76
CA VAL A 27 3.81 0.49 3.74
C VAL A 27 3.82 1.48 4.91
N ASN A 28 2.73 2.20 5.14
CA ASN A 28 2.71 3.31 6.09
C ASN A 28 2.59 2.90 7.56
N PHE A 29 2.17 1.67 7.83
CA PHE A 29 1.88 1.27 9.21
C PHE A 29 2.38 -0.13 9.54
N GLY A 30 2.97 -0.82 8.56
CA GLY A 30 3.64 -2.09 8.77
C GLY A 30 2.91 -3.28 8.17
N LEU A 31 3.71 -4.29 7.85
CA LEU A 31 3.26 -5.44 7.07
C LEU A 31 2.52 -6.51 7.90
N ASN A 32 2.53 -6.40 9.24
CA ASN A 32 1.94 -7.37 10.16
C ASN A 32 2.35 -8.82 9.84
N GLY A 33 3.65 -9.04 9.57
CA GLY A 33 4.21 -10.36 9.24
C GLY A 33 3.96 -10.86 7.81
N LYS A 34 3.29 -10.08 6.95
CA LYS A 34 3.08 -10.41 5.53
C LYS A 34 4.20 -9.85 4.67
N LYS A 35 4.42 -10.44 3.49
CA LYS A 35 5.29 -9.84 2.46
C LYS A 35 4.48 -8.92 1.57
N ILE A 36 5.11 -7.85 1.09
CA ILE A 36 4.54 -6.96 0.08
C ILE A 36 4.96 -7.45 -1.31
N SER A 37 4.05 -7.40 -2.28
CA SER A 37 4.33 -7.79 -3.66
C SER A 37 4.99 -6.63 -4.40
N GLU A 38 6.24 -6.81 -4.84
CA GLU A 38 6.97 -5.81 -5.63
C GLU A 38 6.22 -5.43 -6.92
N LYS A 39 5.66 -6.43 -7.62
CA LYS A 39 4.90 -6.22 -8.85
C LYS A 39 3.67 -5.36 -8.64
N GLU A 40 2.93 -5.57 -7.54
CA GLU A 40 1.78 -4.72 -7.21
C GLU A 40 2.20 -3.32 -6.80
N LEU A 41 3.31 -3.20 -6.07
CA LEU A 41 3.88 -1.93 -5.64
C LEU A 41 4.29 -1.07 -6.85
N LYS A 42 5.00 -1.67 -7.83
CA LYS A 42 5.35 -1.02 -9.10
C LYS A 42 4.11 -0.66 -9.93
N LYS A 43 3.12 -1.56 -10.00
CA LYS A 43 1.89 -1.33 -10.77
C LYS A 43 1.12 -0.07 -10.30
N TYR A 44 1.08 0.17 -9.00
CA TYR A 44 0.30 1.27 -8.43
C TYR A 44 1.15 2.45 -7.93
N TRP A 45 2.46 2.43 -8.16
CA TRP A 45 3.44 3.36 -7.58
C TRP A 45 3.03 4.83 -7.67
N ASP A 46 2.58 5.27 -8.85
CA ASP A 46 2.16 6.65 -9.11
C ASP A 46 0.87 7.06 -8.40
N LYS A 47 0.07 6.07 -7.95
CA LYS A 47 -1.21 6.29 -7.27
C LYS A 47 -1.10 6.20 -5.75
N LEU A 48 0.01 5.70 -5.20
CA LEU A 48 0.18 5.48 -3.77
C LEU A 48 0.49 6.78 -3.01
N ARG A 49 -0.26 7.01 -1.92
CA ARG A 49 0.01 8.06 -0.93
C ARG A 49 0.80 7.46 0.23
N LEU A 50 2.11 7.47 0.07
CA LEU A 50 3.06 6.94 1.04
C LEU A 50 3.66 8.05 1.90
N ASP A 51 4.01 7.71 3.13
CA ASP A 51 4.88 8.54 3.96
C ASP A 51 6.18 8.87 3.18
N PRO A 52 6.62 10.14 3.14
CA PRO A 52 7.75 10.54 2.30
C PRO A 52 9.05 9.78 2.57
N ALA A 53 9.35 9.44 3.83
CA ALA A 53 10.57 8.72 4.17
C ALA A 53 10.51 7.28 3.66
N ARG A 54 9.36 6.62 3.83
CA ARG A 54 9.14 5.26 3.32
C ARG A 54 9.10 5.21 1.80
N LYS A 55 8.51 6.22 1.15
CA LYS A 55 8.48 6.33 -0.30
C LYS A 55 9.90 6.38 -0.86
N ARG A 56 10.76 7.25 -0.33
CA ARG A 56 12.16 7.37 -0.75
C ARG A 56 12.94 6.07 -0.55
N PHE A 57 12.74 5.40 0.59
CA PHE A 57 13.39 4.12 0.84
C PHE A 57 12.98 3.05 -0.19
N LEU A 58 11.68 2.92 -0.46
CA LEU A 58 11.18 1.98 -1.46
C LEU A 58 11.58 2.38 -2.89
N GLU A 59 11.67 3.68 -3.18
CA GLU A 59 12.13 4.19 -4.47
C GLU A 59 13.56 3.71 -4.77
N LEU A 60 14.46 3.80 -3.79
CA LEU A 60 15.82 3.27 -3.89
C LEU A 60 15.81 1.77 -4.20
N LEU A 61 14.97 0.98 -3.51
CA LEU A 61 14.94 -0.48 -3.71
C LEU A 61 14.28 -0.92 -5.03
N LEU A 62 13.37 -0.13 -5.59
CA LEU A 62 12.61 -0.50 -6.79
C LEU A 62 13.26 -0.02 -8.09
N HIS A 63 14.07 1.03 -8.02
CA HIS A 63 14.65 1.76 -9.15
C HIS A 63 16.19 1.79 -9.13
N GLU A 64 16.81 0.83 -8.44
CA GLU A 64 18.24 0.50 -8.58
C GLU A 64 18.61 0.02 -10.00
#